data_AF-A0A9E1I108-F1
#
_entry.id   AF-A0A9E1I108-F1
#
_cell.length_a   1.000
_cell.length_b   1.000
_cell.length_c   1.000
_cell.angle_alpha   90.00
_cell.angle_beta   90.00
_cell.angle_gamma   90.00
#
_symmetry.space_group_name_H-M   'P 1'
#
loop_
_entity.id
_entity.type
_entity.pdbx_description
1 polymer ?
#
loop_
_entity_poly.entity_id
_entity_poly.type
_entity_poly.pdbx_seq_one_letter_code
_entity_poly.pdbx_strand_id
1 'polypeptide(L)'
;MDNFVEKIKAKFSKAVDGAEKYANIAVDKTSSLIDKAKISVAVNDAEKKIKDIMAEIGEYVYDNYGAGVEFPDEIGTKCAEIEALKQEIAELKKSVVCSHCGEYNPSENEYCGKCGEMLN
;
A
#
# COMPACT_ATOMS: atom_id res chain seq x y z
N MET A 1 11.31 -4.31 -20.04
CA MET A 1 11.74 -4.30 -18.62
C MET A 1 13.09 -5.01 -18.41
N ASP A 2 13.79 -5.38 -19.49
CA ASP A 2 15.01 -6.21 -19.44
C ASP A 2 16.32 -5.43 -19.25
N ASN A 3 16.31 -4.14 -19.56
CA ASN A 3 17.52 -3.31 -19.57
C ASN A 3 18.02 -2.91 -18.15
N PHE A 4 17.15 -2.98 -17.14
CA PHE A 4 17.52 -2.63 -15.76
C PHE A 4 18.24 -3.79 -15.05
N VAL A 5 17.79 -5.02 -15.30
CA VAL A 5 18.36 -6.23 -14.70
C VAL A 5 19.76 -6.50 -15.26
N GLU A 6 19.99 -6.27 -16.55
CA GLU A 6 21.33 -6.39 -17.15
C GLU A 6 22.31 -5.35 -16.61
N LYS A 7 21.84 -4.12 -16.40
CA LYS A 7 22.67 -3.02 -15.86
C LYS A 7 23.05 -3.26 -14.39
N ILE A 8 22.17 -3.91 -13.62
CA ILE A 8 22.47 -4.37 -12.25
C ILE A 8 23.46 -5.55 -12.30
N LYS A 9 23.24 -6.56 -13.14
CA LYS A 9 24.17 -7.70 -13.29
C LYS A 9 25.58 -7.27 -13.67
N ALA A 10 25.72 -6.32 -14.61
CA ALA A 10 27.02 -5.81 -15.05
C ALA A 10 27.76 -4.97 -13.99
N LYS A 11 27.04 -4.36 -13.04
CA LYS A 11 27.65 -3.67 -11.90
C LYS A 11 27.99 -4.62 -10.76
N PHE A 12 27.19 -5.66 -10.56
CA PHE A 12 27.48 -6.73 -9.59
C PHE A 12 28.68 -7.58 -10.01
N SER A 13 28.82 -7.91 -11.30
CA SER A 13 29.94 -8.71 -11.80
C SER A 13 31.30 -8.02 -11.59
N LYS A 14 31.35 -6.68 -11.68
CA LYS A 14 32.57 -5.90 -11.43
C LYS A 14 32.97 -5.78 -9.95
N ALA A 15 32.11 -6.20 -9.02
CA ALA A 15 32.40 -6.21 -7.59
C ALA A 15 32.84 -7.59 -7.07
N VAL A 16 32.92 -8.61 -7.94
CA VAL A 16 33.18 -10.01 -7.55
C VAL A 16 34.66 -10.41 -7.68
N ASP A 17 35.49 -9.66 -8.42
CA ASP A 17 36.90 -10.02 -8.66
C ASP A 17 37.86 -9.81 -7.47
N GLY A 18 37.35 -9.66 -6.23
CA GLY A 18 38.19 -9.28 -5.07
C GLY A 18 37.95 -10.03 -3.76
N ALA A 19 37.11 -11.07 -3.70
CA ALA A 19 36.85 -11.77 -2.45
C ALA A 19 36.50 -13.25 -2.66
N GLU A 20 37.51 -14.05 -3.01
CA GLU A 20 37.52 -15.49 -2.75
C GLU A 20 37.55 -15.73 -1.24
N LYS A 21 36.40 -15.59 -0.58
CA LYS A 21 36.02 -16.18 0.72
C LYS A 21 34.59 -15.75 1.01
N TYR A 22 33.76 -16.69 1.47
CA TYR A 22 32.31 -16.62 1.71
C TYR A 22 31.42 -16.98 0.50
N ALA A 23 31.70 -18.12 -0.12
CA ALA A 23 30.85 -18.75 -1.14
C ALA A 23 29.59 -19.45 -0.58
N ASN A 24 28.91 -18.88 0.43
CA ASN A 24 27.60 -19.36 0.91
C ASN A 24 26.77 -18.20 1.50
N ILE A 25 26.48 -17.17 0.70
CA ILE A 25 25.48 -16.16 1.06
C ILE A 25 24.24 -16.40 0.20
N ALA A 26 23.37 -17.24 0.74
CA ALA A 26 21.91 -17.27 0.61
C ALA A 26 21.31 -16.51 -0.60
N VAL A 27 21.07 -17.25 -1.69
CA VAL A 27 20.15 -16.86 -2.77
C VAL A 27 18.70 -16.69 -2.25
N ASP A 28 18.37 -17.24 -1.07
CA ASP A 28 17.03 -17.23 -0.49
C ASP A 28 16.53 -15.86 0.02
N LYS A 29 17.42 -14.89 0.23
CA LYS A 29 16.98 -13.53 0.63
C LYS A 29 16.45 -12.72 -0.55
N THR A 30 16.72 -13.10 -1.80
CA THR A 30 16.34 -12.29 -2.96
C THR A 30 14.86 -12.44 -3.32
N SER A 31 14.27 -13.64 -3.18
CA SER A 31 12.84 -13.88 -3.46
C SER A 31 11.93 -13.12 -2.48
N SER A 32 12.18 -13.25 -1.18
CA SER A 32 11.40 -12.56 -0.13
C SER A 32 11.46 -11.03 -0.19
N LEU A 33 12.55 -10.45 -0.72
CA LEU A 33 12.67 -9.00 -0.93
C LEU A 33 11.89 -8.53 -2.16
N ILE A 34 11.88 -9.31 -3.24
CA ILE A 34 11.10 -8.99 -4.46
C ILE A 34 9.60 -9.02 -4.14
N ASP A 35 9.14 -9.98 -3.35
CA ASP A 35 7.73 -10.10 -2.98
C ASP A 35 7.28 -8.93 -2.09
N LYS A 36 8.10 -8.52 -1.11
CA LYS A 36 7.83 -7.33 -0.30
C LYS A 36 7.81 -6.04 -1.12
N ALA A 37 8.70 -5.90 -2.10
CA ALA A 37 8.73 -4.74 -2.98
C ALA A 37 7.47 -4.66 -3.85
N LYS A 38 7.00 -5.78 -4.41
CA LYS A 38 5.74 -5.83 -5.18
C LYS A 38 4.53 -5.45 -4.32
N ILE A 39 4.43 -6.00 -3.11
CA ILE A 39 3.36 -5.67 -2.16
C ILE A 39 3.40 -4.18 -1.83
N SER A 40 4.59 -3.62 -1.58
CA SER A 40 4.77 -2.19 -1.28
C SER A 40 4.30 -1.29 -2.43
N VAL A 41 4.64 -1.64 -3.67
CA VAL A 41 4.16 -0.90 -4.85
C VAL A 41 2.64 -0.95 -4.96
N ALA A 42 2.04 -2.15 -4.86
CA ALA A 42 0.58 -2.31 -4.94
C ALA A 42 -0.17 -1.51 -3.86
N VAL A 43 0.34 -1.55 -2.62
CA VAL A 43 -0.17 -0.74 -1.51
C VAL A 43 -0.08 0.75 -1.82
N ASN A 44 1.08 1.23 -2.27
CA ASN A 44 1.29 2.65 -2.54
C ASN A 44 0.38 3.15 -3.68
N ASP A 45 0.18 2.32 -4.72
CA ASP A 45 -0.70 2.64 -5.83
C ASP A 45 -2.17 2.72 -5.38
N ALA A 46 -2.63 1.79 -4.55
CA ALA A 46 -3.96 1.82 -3.96
C ALA A 46 -4.15 3.03 -3.01
N GLU A 47 -3.17 3.32 -2.15
CA GLU A 47 -3.18 4.50 -1.27
C GLU A 47 -3.23 5.82 -2.07
N LYS A 48 -2.53 5.88 -3.21
CA LYS A 48 -2.60 7.03 -4.11
C LYS A 48 -3.99 7.19 -4.71
N LYS A 49 -4.59 6.10 -5.23
CA LYS A 49 -5.96 6.15 -5.77
C LYS A 49 -6.96 6.62 -4.74
N ILE A 50 -6.88 6.15 -3.49
CA ILE A 50 -7.75 6.62 -2.39
C ILE A 50 -7.61 8.14 -2.24
N LYS A 51 -6.38 8.68 -2.22
CA LYS A 51 -6.15 10.13 -2.10
C LYS A 51 -6.72 10.90 -3.28
N ASP A 52 -6.56 10.39 -4.49
CA ASP A 52 -7.08 11.02 -5.71
C ASP A 52 -8.63 11.07 -5.66
N ILE A 53 -9.30 9.96 -5.33
CA ILE A 53 -10.77 9.91 -5.19
C ILE A 53 -11.25 10.84 -4.07
N MET A 54 -10.56 10.87 -2.92
CA MET A 54 -10.90 11.78 -1.82
C MET A 54 -10.76 13.26 -2.24
N ALA A 55 -9.76 13.59 -3.06
CA ALA A 55 -9.59 14.94 -3.60
C ALA A 55 -10.74 15.32 -4.53
N GLU A 56 -11.15 14.42 -5.43
CA GLU A 56 -12.30 14.63 -6.32
C GLU A 56 -13.62 14.83 -5.55
N ILE A 57 -13.84 14.03 -4.50
CA ILE A 57 -14.98 14.22 -3.58
C ILE A 57 -14.89 15.60 -2.93
N GLY A 58 -13.71 15.97 -2.40
CA GLY A 58 -13.49 17.24 -1.73
C GLY A 58 -13.72 18.45 -2.64
N GLU A 59 -13.25 18.39 -3.89
CA GLU A 59 -13.48 19.42 -4.91
C GLU A 59 -14.98 19.59 -5.18
N TYR A 60 -15.70 18.48 -5.39
CA TYR A 60 -17.15 18.51 -5.58
C TYR A 60 -17.88 19.15 -4.38
N VAL A 61 -17.53 18.73 -3.16
CA VAL A 61 -18.14 19.27 -1.94
C VAL A 61 -17.85 20.76 -1.80
N TYR A 62 -16.62 21.19 -2.06
CA TYR A 62 -16.20 22.59 -1.94
C TYR A 62 -16.98 23.49 -2.91
N ASP A 63 -17.07 23.09 -4.18
CA ASP A 63 -17.74 23.86 -5.23
C ASP A 63 -19.24 24.02 -4.98
N ASN A 64 -19.85 23.01 -4.35
CA ASN A 64 -21.30 22.96 -4.10
C ASN A 64 -21.71 23.36 -2.67
N TYR A 65 -20.76 23.63 -1.78
CA TYR A 65 -21.00 23.86 -0.36
C TYR A 65 -22.03 24.97 -0.08
N GLY A 66 -21.93 26.09 -0.79
CA GLY A 66 -22.84 27.24 -0.63
C GLY A 66 -24.17 27.11 -1.39
N ALA A 67 -24.29 26.14 -2.29
CA ALA A 67 -25.46 25.96 -3.14
C ALA A 67 -26.55 25.10 -2.48
N GLY A 68 -26.28 24.49 -1.32
CA GLY A 68 -27.23 23.65 -0.60
C GLY A 68 -27.65 22.39 -1.37
N VAL A 69 -26.80 21.95 -2.31
CA VAL A 69 -27.05 20.81 -3.18
C VAL A 69 -26.81 19.53 -2.37
N GLU A 70 -27.72 18.56 -2.52
CA GLU A 70 -27.53 17.22 -1.96
C GLU A 70 -26.39 16.50 -2.68
N PHE A 71 -25.68 15.61 -1.98
CA PHE A 71 -24.61 14.85 -2.60
C PHE A 71 -25.17 13.89 -3.66
N PRO A 72 -24.63 13.89 -4.89
CA PRO A 72 -25.08 12.99 -5.93
C PRO A 72 -24.67 11.55 -5.60
N ASP A 73 -25.40 10.59 -6.17
CA ASP A 73 -25.13 9.15 -6.00
C ASP A 73 -23.69 8.76 -6.38
N GLU A 74 -23.07 9.53 -7.27
CA GLU A 74 -21.67 9.39 -7.67
C GLU A 74 -20.69 9.50 -6.50
N ILE A 75 -20.96 10.36 -5.52
CA ILE A 75 -20.15 10.47 -4.29
C ILE A 75 -20.26 9.17 -3.49
N GLY A 76 -21.46 8.60 -3.38
CA GLY A 76 -21.67 7.31 -2.72
C GLY A 76 -20.89 6.17 -3.38
N THR A 77 -20.86 6.16 -4.71
CA THR A 77 -20.08 5.17 -5.50
C THR A 77 -18.58 5.33 -5.26
N LYS A 78 -18.06 6.56 -5.28
CA LYS A 78 -16.65 6.86 -4.98
C LYS A 78 -16.25 6.47 -3.56
N CYS A 79 -17.14 6.68 -2.59
CA CYS A 79 -16.93 6.23 -1.20
C CYS A 79 -16.83 4.70 -1.11
N ALA A 80 -17.70 3.96 -1.82
CA ALA A 80 -17.64 2.51 -1.86
C ALA A 80 -16.33 2.00 -2.50
N GLU A 81 -15.84 2.67 -3.54
CA GLU A 81 -14.54 2.36 -4.16
C GLU A 81 -13.38 2.58 -3.18
N ILE A 82 -13.40 3.66 -2.39
CA ILE A 82 -12.40 3.90 -1.33
C ILE A 82 -12.38 2.73 -0.33
N GLU A 83 -13.55 2.26 0.12
CA GLU A 83 -13.62 1.16 1.07
C GLU A 83 -13.11 -0.16 0.48
N ALA A 84 -13.40 -0.44 -0.80
CA ALA A 84 -12.86 -1.60 -1.50
C ALA A 84 -11.32 -1.53 -1.60
N LEU A 85 -10.75 -0.37 -1.94
CA LEU A 85 -9.29 -0.18 -2.00
C LEU A 85 -8.63 -0.31 -0.62
N LYS A 86 -9.29 0.15 0.46
CA LYS A 86 -8.80 -0.05 1.83
C LYS A 86 -8.79 -1.53 2.22
N GLN A 87 -9.80 -2.29 1.81
CA GLN A 87 -9.84 -3.74 2.02
C GLN A 87 -8.72 -4.44 1.26
N GLU A 88 -8.48 -4.08 0.00
CA GLU A 88 -7.36 -4.60 -0.79
C GLU A 88 -6.01 -4.34 -0.10
N ILE A 89 -5.80 -3.12 0.43
CA ILE A 89 -4.59 -2.77 1.18
C ILE A 89 -4.46 -3.64 2.45
N ALA A 90 -5.56 -3.85 3.17
CA ALA A 90 -5.58 -4.68 4.38
C ALA A 90 -5.19 -6.14 4.07
N GLU A 91 -5.72 -6.71 3.00
CA GLU A 91 -5.38 -8.06 2.52
C GLU A 91 -3.90 -8.17 2.13
N LEU A 92 -3.40 -7.20 1.35
CA LEU A 92 -2.00 -7.14 0.92
C LEU A 92 -1.03 -7.00 2.11
N LYS A 93 -1.42 -6.24 3.14
CA LYS A 93 -0.63 -6.03 4.36
C LYS A 93 -0.82 -7.14 5.40
N LYS A 94 -1.78 -8.06 5.22
CA LYS A 94 -2.24 -9.01 6.24
C LYS A 94 -2.56 -8.31 7.56
N SER A 95 -3.35 -7.24 7.44
CA SER A 95 -3.74 -6.37 8.53
C SER A 95 -5.26 -6.22 8.59
N VAL A 96 -5.75 -5.69 9.70
CA VAL A 96 -7.13 -5.25 9.90
C VAL A 96 -7.16 -3.73 10.08
N VAL A 97 -8.17 -3.08 9.52
CA VAL A 97 -8.37 -1.63 9.69
C VAL A 97 -9.24 -1.41 10.92
N CYS A 98 -8.76 -0.61 11.87
CA CYS A 98 -9.57 -0.21 13.02
C CYS A 98 -10.77 0.63 12.55
N SER A 99 -11.99 0.16 12.83
CA SER A 99 -13.24 0.84 12.47
C SER A 99 -13.42 2.20 13.18
N HIS A 100 -12.78 2.39 14.33
CA HIS A 100 -12.86 3.64 15.09
C HIS A 100 -11.88 4.71 14.60
N CYS A 101 -10.61 4.36 14.34
CA CYS A 101 -9.56 5.34 14.05
C CYS A 101 -8.86 5.19 12.69
N GLY A 102 -9.18 4.15 11.92
CA GLY A 102 -8.64 3.89 10.59
C GLY A 102 -7.20 3.35 10.55
N GLU A 103 -6.58 3.04 11.69
CA GLU A 103 -5.22 2.51 11.73
C GLU A 103 -5.15 1.05 11.24
N TYR A 104 -4.13 0.71 10.47
CA TYR A 104 -3.85 -0.67 10.10
C TYR A 104 -3.13 -1.38 11.25
N ASN A 105 -3.68 -2.50 11.70
CA ASN A 105 -3.13 -3.31 12.78
C ASN A 105 -2.86 -4.73 12.27
N PRO A 106 -1.84 -5.45 12.77
CA PRO A 106 -1.68 -6.87 12.48
C PRO A 106 -2.99 -7.64 12.74
N SER A 107 -3.38 -8.56 11.86
CA SER A 107 -4.64 -9.32 12.00
C SER A 107 -4.70 -10.21 13.26
N GLU A 108 -3.57 -10.42 13.93
CA GLU A 108 -3.44 -11.16 15.18
C GLU A 108 -3.66 -10.29 16.44
N ASN A 109 -3.79 -8.97 16.27
CA ASN A 109 -4.07 -8.07 17.39
C ASN A 109 -5.57 -8.09 17.73
N GLU A 110 -5.89 -8.26 19.02
CA GLU A 110 -7.26 -8.10 19.54
C GLU A 110 -7.65 -6.63 19.74
N TYR A 111 -6.67 -5.73 19.88
CA TYR A 111 -6.90 -4.30 20.14
C TYR A 111 -6.04 -3.42 19.24
N CYS A 112 -6.57 -2.25 18.89
CA CYS A 112 -5.87 -1.25 18.11
C CYS A 112 -4.68 -0.70 18.89
N GLY A 113 -3.47 -0.84 18.34
CA GLY A 113 -2.22 -0.34 18.95
C GLY A 113 -2.13 1.18 19.05
N LYS A 114 -3.01 1.91 18.36
CA LYS A 114 -3.07 3.38 18.37
C LYS A 114 -4.15 3.95 19.28
N CYS A 115 -5.36 3.39 19.27
CA CYS A 115 -6.51 3.97 19.98
C CYS A 115 -7.13 3.06 21.05
N GLY A 116 -6.72 1.79 21.15
CA GLY A 116 -7.24 0.84 22.15
C GLY A 116 -8.60 0.22 21.84
N GLU A 117 -9.26 0.60 20.73
CA GLU A 117 -10.52 -0.04 20.29
C GLU A 117 -10.32 -1.53 20.00
N MET A 118 -11.32 -2.36 20.31
CA MET A 118 -11.29 -3.79 19.99
C MET A 118 -11.36 -4.00 18.47
N LEU A 119 -10.48 -4.84 17.95
CA LEU A 119 -10.41 -5.21 16.53
C LEU A 119 -11.26 -6.47 16.33
N ASN A 120 -12.56 -6.26 16.17
CA ASN A 120 -13.53 -7.31 15.82
C ASN A 120 -13.64 -7.49 14.31
#